data_AF-A0A1F6GX77-F1
#
_entry.id   AF-A0A1F6GX77-F1
#
_cell.length_a   1.000
_cell.length_b   1.000
_cell.length_c   1.000
_cell.angle_alpha   90.00
_cell.angle_beta   90.00
_cell.angle_gamma   90.00
#
_symmetry.space_group_name_H-M   'P 1'
#
loop_
_entity.id
_entity.type
_entity.pdbx_description
1 polymer ?
#
loop_
_entity_poly.entity_id
_entity_poly.type
_entity_poly.pdbx_seq_one_letter_code
_entity_poly.pdbx_strand_id
1 'polypeptide(L)'
;MLNLLLNKRIVILSVSLAVVLLFITATIYVLNMKTTGSPLMGYESLKNKIQAAKKINSVSNHSSFNTMLELIASLDNENLTKEQQLSRVRLAWGYLFDTYSETNNHELYNLSKEYKKFGEANFNDFKINVQCLDPDCAETPTSQEILGIIEEINTSTVAANFKTSYVQDLKTFSYINNSQAEVKVKNYLTLADSIKVNEEFIKAGNNLIIYDQIRQYVQKNYPELYKKWANHVFIGNTQ
;
A
#
# COMPACT_ATOMS: atom_id res chain seq x y z
N MET A 1 -47.82 17.85 -55.81
CA MET A 1 -46.38 17.58 -55.55
C MET A 1 -45.77 18.53 -54.52
N LEU A 2 -46.00 19.85 -54.63
CA LEU A 2 -45.44 20.88 -53.73
C LEU A 2 -45.84 20.72 -52.24
N ASN A 3 -47.13 20.47 -51.95
CA ASN A 3 -47.62 20.24 -50.57
C ASN A 3 -47.02 19.00 -49.89
N LEU A 4 -46.66 17.98 -50.67
CA LEU A 4 -46.09 16.73 -50.15
C LEU A 4 -44.60 16.90 -49.78
N LEU A 5 -43.89 17.77 -50.50
CA LEU A 5 -42.50 18.15 -50.20
C LEU A 5 -42.44 19.11 -49.00
N LEU A 6 -43.39 20.05 -48.88
CA LEU A 6 -43.53 20.92 -47.71
C LEU A 6 -43.84 20.14 -46.44
N ASN A 7 -44.79 19.21 -46.47
CA ASN A 7 -45.09 18.36 -45.31
C ASN A 7 -43.89 17.49 -44.90
N LYS A 8 -43.14 16.93 -45.86
CA LYS A 8 -41.92 16.17 -45.54
C LYS A 8 -40.85 17.04 -44.88
N ARG A 9 -40.66 18.27 -45.35
CA ARG A 9 -39.70 19.22 -44.74
C ARG A 9 -40.10 19.62 -43.33
N ILE A 10 -41.38 19.89 -43.09
CA ILE A 10 -41.91 20.22 -41.76
C ILE A 10 -41.74 19.04 -40.81
N VAL A 11 -42.05 17.82 -41.25
CA VAL A 11 -41.85 16.60 -40.45
C VAL A 11 -40.37 16.41 -40.12
N ILE A 12 -39.46 16.53 -41.09
CA ILE A 12 -38.01 16.40 -40.85
C ILE A 12 -37.53 17.45 -39.84
N LEU A 13 -37.92 18.71 -40.01
CA LEU A 13 -37.54 19.79 -39.07
C LEU A 13 -38.07 19.55 -37.66
N SER A 14 -39.31 19.05 -37.53
CA SER A 14 -39.91 18.74 -36.23
C SER A 14 -39.20 17.58 -35.52
N VAL A 15 -38.80 16.54 -36.26
CA VAL A 15 -38.03 15.41 -35.73
C VAL A 15 -36.62 15.83 -35.35
N SER A 16 -35.93 16.63 -36.18
CA SER A 16 -34.60 17.15 -35.86
C SER A 16 -34.61 18.02 -34.60
N LEU A 17 -35.64 18.87 -34.43
CA LEU A 17 -35.78 19.69 -33.23
C LEU A 17 -36.03 18.83 -31.99
N ALA A 18 -36.84 17.78 -32.09
CA ALA A 18 -37.08 16.84 -30.99
C ALA A 18 -35.80 16.08 -30.58
N VAL A 19 -34.98 15.66 -31.55
CA VAL A 19 -33.68 15.02 -31.28
C VAL A 19 -32.73 15.97 -30.56
N VAL A 20 -32.63 17.22 -31.03
CA VAL A 20 -31.78 18.24 -30.37
C VAL A 20 -32.26 18.52 -28.94
N LEU A 21 -33.57 18.63 -28.71
CA LEU A 21 -34.14 18.80 -27.37
C LEU A 21 -33.88 17.59 -26.46
N LEU A 22 -33.91 16.36 -27.00
CA LEU A 22 -33.54 15.15 -26.26
C LEU A 22 -32.05 15.14 -25.88
N PHE A 23 -31.16 15.55 -26.78
CA PHE A 23 -29.74 15.68 -26.46
C PHE A 23 -29.48 16.76 -25.41
N ILE A 24 -30.13 17.92 -25.51
CA ILE A 24 -29.98 18.99 -24.51
C ILE A 24 -30.52 18.53 -23.16
N THR A 25 -31.69 17.90 -23.10
CA THR A 25 -32.26 17.39 -21.83
C THR A 25 -31.44 16.25 -21.24
N ALA A 26 -30.92 15.32 -22.05
CA ALA A 26 -30.00 14.28 -21.59
C ALA A 26 -28.68 14.87 -21.08
N THR A 27 -28.13 15.87 -21.77
CA THR A 27 -26.88 16.54 -21.35
C THR A 27 -27.09 17.34 -20.06
N ILE A 28 -28.20 18.08 -19.94
CA ILE A 28 -28.58 18.76 -18.70
C ILE A 28 -28.83 17.74 -17.59
N TYR A 29 -29.48 16.60 -17.86
CA TYR A 29 -29.70 15.55 -16.87
C TYR A 29 -28.38 14.93 -16.39
N VAL A 30 -27.43 14.67 -17.30
CA VAL A 30 -26.09 14.18 -16.96
C VAL A 30 -25.28 15.24 -16.20
N LEU A 31 -25.44 16.53 -16.53
CA LEU A 31 -24.77 17.64 -15.84
C LEU A 31 -25.42 18.03 -14.49
N ASN A 32 -26.74 17.85 -14.34
CA ASN A 32 -27.51 18.12 -13.12
C ASN A 32 -27.71 16.89 -12.24
N MET A 33 -27.30 15.70 -12.67
CA MET A 33 -26.97 14.65 -11.72
C MET A 33 -25.81 15.19 -10.88
N LYS A 34 -26.14 15.83 -9.76
CA LYS A 34 -25.26 15.84 -8.60
C LYS A 34 -24.90 14.37 -8.39
N THR A 35 -23.70 13.99 -8.78
CA THR A 35 -23.10 12.75 -8.29
C THR A 35 -23.04 12.93 -6.79
N THR A 36 -24.00 12.35 -6.07
CA THR A 36 -23.91 12.17 -4.63
C THR A 36 -22.70 11.25 -4.41
N GLY A 37 -21.54 11.85 -4.19
CA GLY A 37 -20.25 11.17 -4.15
C GLY A 37 -19.12 12.20 -4.01
N SER A 38 -18.01 11.78 -3.39
CA SER A 38 -16.85 12.65 -3.18
C SER A 38 -16.36 13.27 -4.50
N PRO A 39 -15.88 14.54 -4.51
CA PRO A 39 -15.31 15.18 -5.71
C PRO A 39 -13.98 14.56 -6.17
N LEU A 40 -13.48 13.56 -5.44
CA LEU A 40 -12.20 12.89 -5.70
C LEU A 40 -12.34 11.86 -6.83
N MET A 41 -11.49 12.00 -7.85
CA MET A 41 -11.47 11.11 -9.01
C MET A 41 -11.21 9.66 -8.58
N GLY A 42 -12.08 8.74 -9.01
CA GLY A 42 -11.95 7.31 -8.74
C GLY A 42 -12.33 6.88 -7.32
N TYR A 43 -12.87 7.76 -6.49
CA TYR A 43 -13.23 7.48 -5.10
C TYR A 43 -14.21 6.30 -4.95
N GLU A 44 -15.32 6.30 -5.69
CA GLU A 44 -16.30 5.20 -5.60
C GLU A 44 -15.71 3.84 -6.01
N SER A 45 -14.82 3.83 -7.00
CA SER A 45 -14.10 2.63 -7.42
C SER A 45 -13.20 2.11 -6.29
N LEU A 46 -12.42 3.00 -5.66
CA LEU A 46 -11.59 2.64 -4.51
C LEU A 46 -12.44 2.14 -3.34
N LYS A 47 -13.51 2.86 -2.99
CA LYS A 47 -14.44 2.50 -1.91
C LYS A 47 -15.01 1.10 -2.12
N ASN A 48 -15.46 0.77 -3.33
CA ASN A 48 -15.96 -0.57 -3.66
C ASN A 48 -14.89 -1.66 -3.52
N LYS A 49 -13.65 -1.40 -3.93
CA LYS A 49 -12.53 -2.34 -3.74
C LYS A 49 -12.21 -2.56 -2.27
N ILE A 50 -12.21 -1.52 -1.45
CA ILE A 50 -12.01 -1.62 0.00
C ILE A 50 -13.15 -2.43 0.64
N GLN A 51 -14.40 -2.19 0.25
CA GLN A 51 -15.55 -2.95 0.74
C GLN A 51 -15.50 -4.43 0.33
N ALA A 52 -14.98 -4.73 -0.86
CA ALA A 52 -14.73 -6.11 -1.27
C ALA A 52 -13.65 -6.78 -0.38
N ALA A 53 -12.55 -6.08 -0.10
CA ALA A 53 -11.49 -6.57 0.77
C ALA A 53 -11.97 -6.83 2.22
N LYS A 54 -12.98 -6.09 2.72
CA LYS A 54 -13.61 -6.37 4.02
C LYS A 54 -14.20 -7.79 4.11
N LYS A 55 -14.56 -8.40 2.98
CA LYS A 55 -15.16 -9.76 2.97
C LYS A 55 -14.12 -10.87 3.11
N ILE A 56 -12.83 -10.54 3.08
CA ILE A 56 -11.74 -11.50 3.28
C ILE A 56 -11.67 -11.87 4.76
N ASN A 57 -11.65 -13.17 5.08
CA ASN A 57 -11.67 -13.67 6.46
C ASN A 57 -10.56 -13.10 7.36
N SER A 58 -9.34 -12.94 6.82
CA SER A 58 -8.22 -12.37 7.58
C SER A 58 -8.35 -10.86 7.82
N VAL A 59 -9.27 -10.18 7.12
CA VAL A 59 -9.40 -8.72 7.12
C VAL A 59 -10.67 -8.25 7.82
N SER A 60 -11.75 -9.04 7.76
CA SER A 60 -13.12 -8.59 8.07
C SER A 60 -13.30 -7.97 9.46
N ASN A 61 -12.52 -8.44 10.44
CA ASN A 61 -12.58 -7.99 11.84
C ASN A 61 -11.30 -7.29 12.29
N HIS A 62 -10.38 -6.97 11.37
CA HIS A 62 -9.13 -6.31 11.73
C HIS A 62 -9.39 -4.86 12.15
N SER A 63 -8.92 -4.47 13.34
CA SER A 63 -9.17 -3.14 13.91
C SER A 63 -8.63 -2.03 13.00
N SER A 64 -7.37 -2.13 12.57
CA SER A 64 -6.74 -1.20 11.62
C SER A 64 -7.57 -1.04 10.35
N PHE A 65 -8.04 -2.14 9.75
CA PHE A 65 -8.86 -2.08 8.54
C PHE A 65 -10.21 -1.39 8.76
N ASN A 66 -10.83 -1.57 9.93
CA ASN A 66 -12.05 -0.86 10.28
C ASN A 66 -11.81 0.66 10.45
N THR A 67 -10.69 1.07 11.06
CA THR A 67 -10.30 2.48 11.13
C THR A 67 -10.03 3.07 9.74
N MET A 68 -9.38 2.32 8.85
CA MET A 68 -9.20 2.70 7.45
C MET A 68 -10.56 2.97 6.77
N LEU A 69 -11.54 2.07 6.95
CA LEU A 69 -12.88 2.21 6.38
C LEU A 69 -13.58 3.48 6.85
N GLU A 70 -13.52 3.79 8.14
CA GLU A 70 -14.11 5.00 8.72
C GLU A 70 -13.47 6.27 8.13
N LEU A 71 -12.14 6.29 8.04
CA LEU A 71 -11.40 7.41 7.44
C LEU A 71 -11.75 7.61 5.97
N ILE A 72 -11.88 6.53 5.19
CA ILE A 72 -12.29 6.62 3.79
C ILE A 72 -13.73 7.08 3.66
N ALA A 73 -14.67 6.52 4.42
CA ALA A 73 -16.08 6.93 4.40
C ALA A 73 -16.24 8.41 4.77
N SER A 74 -15.38 8.91 5.66
CA SER A 74 -15.41 10.30 6.08
C SER A 74 -15.13 11.30 4.94
N LEU A 75 -14.55 10.86 3.81
CA LEU A 75 -14.32 11.67 2.60
C LEU A 75 -15.62 12.00 1.83
N ASP A 76 -16.74 11.39 2.22
CA ASP A 76 -18.09 11.77 1.77
C ASP A 76 -18.51 13.15 2.31
N ASN A 77 -17.81 13.69 3.33
CA ASN A 77 -18.08 15.02 3.87
C ASN A 77 -17.54 16.12 2.93
N GLU A 78 -18.46 16.80 2.24
CA GLU A 78 -18.17 17.91 1.32
C GLU A 78 -17.51 19.13 1.97
N ASN A 79 -17.58 19.27 3.31
CA ASN A 79 -17.00 20.41 4.03
C ASN A 79 -15.50 20.28 4.35
N LEU A 80 -14.86 19.17 3.97
CA LEU A 80 -13.43 18.99 4.22
C LEU A 80 -12.58 19.85 3.30
N THR A 81 -11.55 20.48 3.86
CA THR A 81 -10.50 21.10 3.04
C THR A 81 -9.68 20.01 2.32
N LYS A 82 -9.02 20.36 1.21
CA LYS A 82 -8.10 19.45 0.52
C LYS A 82 -7.01 18.90 1.44
N GLU A 83 -6.52 19.69 2.37
CA GLU A 83 -5.52 19.27 3.35
C GLU A 83 -6.08 18.22 4.33
N GLN A 84 -7.31 18.41 4.81
CA GLN A 84 -7.99 17.43 5.65
C GLN A 84 -8.27 16.12 4.90
N GLN A 85 -8.66 16.22 3.62
CA GLN A 85 -8.83 15.05 2.76
C GLN A 85 -7.50 14.31 2.58
N LEU A 86 -6.42 15.01 2.25
CA LEU A 86 -5.08 14.41 2.13
C LEU A 86 -4.64 13.73 3.44
N SER A 87 -4.84 14.40 4.58
CA SER A 87 -4.52 13.84 5.90
C SER A 87 -5.26 12.52 6.15
N ARG A 88 -6.57 12.48 5.89
CA ARG A 88 -7.38 11.26 6.01
C ARG A 88 -6.91 10.17 5.07
N VAL A 89 -6.59 10.50 3.82
CA VAL A 89 -6.09 9.55 2.83
C VAL A 89 -4.72 8.98 3.24
N ARG A 90 -3.83 9.79 3.82
CA ARG A 90 -2.55 9.32 4.38
C ARG A 90 -2.72 8.41 5.59
N LEU A 91 -3.57 8.78 6.54
CA LEU A 91 -3.84 7.96 7.71
C LEU A 91 -4.48 6.62 7.32
N ALA A 92 -5.47 6.63 6.44
CA ALA A 92 -6.10 5.41 5.95
C ALA A 92 -5.11 4.50 5.19
N TRP A 93 -4.14 5.06 4.46
CA TRP A 93 -3.05 4.25 3.90
C TRP A 93 -2.24 3.53 4.99
N GLY A 94 -1.91 4.22 6.10
CA GLY A 94 -1.16 3.62 7.20
C GLY A 94 -1.89 2.40 7.77
N TYR A 95 -3.18 2.55 8.04
CA TYR A 95 -4.01 1.45 8.53
C TYR A 95 -4.20 0.30 7.51
N LEU A 96 -4.22 0.58 6.21
CA LEU A 96 -4.19 -0.46 5.17
C LEU A 96 -2.87 -1.24 5.20
N PHE A 97 -1.75 -0.52 5.33
CA PHE A 97 -0.43 -1.11 5.42
C PHE A 97 -0.28 -1.98 6.67
N ASP A 98 -0.75 -1.50 7.84
CA ASP A 98 -0.73 -2.28 9.08
C ASP A 98 -1.52 -3.58 8.94
N THR A 99 -2.74 -3.50 8.38
CA THR A 99 -3.56 -4.68 8.10
C THR A 99 -2.84 -5.66 7.17
N TYR A 100 -2.20 -5.14 6.10
CA TYR A 100 -1.44 -5.99 5.18
C TYR A 100 -0.25 -6.65 5.86
N SER A 101 0.48 -5.91 6.71
CA SER A 101 1.62 -6.42 7.47
C SER A 101 1.23 -7.55 8.43
N GLU A 102 0.12 -7.38 9.15
CA GLU A 102 -0.34 -8.36 10.14
C GLU A 102 -0.98 -9.60 9.50
N THR A 103 -1.68 -9.42 8.38
CA THR A 103 -2.43 -10.52 7.73
C THR A 103 -1.63 -11.23 6.64
N ASN A 104 -0.57 -10.61 6.14
CA ASN A 104 0.22 -11.05 4.98
C ASN A 104 -0.64 -11.41 3.76
N ASN A 105 -1.72 -10.66 3.54
CA ASN A 105 -2.70 -10.97 2.50
C ASN A 105 -2.38 -10.23 1.18
N HIS A 106 -2.06 -10.98 0.12
CA HIS A 106 -1.67 -10.43 -1.18
C HIS A 106 -2.75 -9.55 -1.85
N GLU A 107 -4.04 -9.76 -1.55
CA GLU A 107 -5.08 -8.88 -2.08
C GLU A 107 -4.97 -7.45 -1.52
N LEU A 108 -4.48 -7.29 -0.29
CA LEU A 108 -4.22 -5.98 0.31
C LEU A 108 -3.01 -5.27 -0.31
N TYR A 109 -2.01 -6.01 -0.78
CA TYR A 109 -0.94 -5.45 -1.61
C TYR A 109 -1.49 -4.86 -2.91
N ASN A 110 -2.36 -5.61 -3.59
CA ASN A 110 -3.01 -5.14 -4.82
C ASN A 110 -3.90 -3.92 -4.55
N LEU A 111 -4.66 -3.93 -3.46
CA LEU A 111 -5.44 -2.77 -3.02
C LEU A 111 -4.54 -1.55 -2.74
N SER A 112 -3.37 -1.74 -2.14
CA SER A 112 -2.42 -0.67 -1.84
C SER A 112 -1.89 0.01 -3.12
N LYS A 113 -1.66 -0.75 -4.20
CA LYS A 113 -1.30 -0.18 -5.51
C LYS A 113 -2.41 0.69 -6.09
N GLU A 114 -3.67 0.26 -5.95
CA GLU A 114 -4.83 1.03 -6.40
C GLU A 114 -5.05 2.28 -5.54
N TYR A 115 -4.86 2.15 -4.23
CA TYR A 115 -4.90 3.24 -3.28
C TYR A 115 -3.83 4.30 -3.59
N LYS A 116 -2.62 3.87 -3.94
CA LYS A 116 -1.54 4.75 -4.39
C LYS A 116 -1.96 5.59 -5.60
N LYS A 117 -2.48 4.92 -6.64
CA LYS A 117 -2.96 5.61 -7.86
C LYS A 117 -4.04 6.63 -7.53
N PHE A 118 -5.00 6.27 -6.66
CA PHE A 118 -6.05 7.18 -6.22
C PHE A 118 -5.47 8.43 -5.52
N GLY A 119 -4.57 8.24 -4.56
CA GLY A 119 -3.98 9.35 -3.83
C GLY A 119 -3.14 10.25 -4.74
N GLU A 120 -2.29 9.68 -5.60
CA GLU A 120 -1.46 10.43 -6.54
C GLU A 120 -2.28 11.20 -7.59
N ALA A 121 -3.45 10.68 -7.97
CA ALA A 121 -4.33 11.32 -8.93
C ALA A 121 -5.09 12.53 -8.36
N ASN A 122 -5.26 12.60 -7.03
CA ASN A 122 -6.05 13.63 -6.36
C ASN A 122 -5.20 14.61 -5.55
N PHE A 123 -3.99 14.22 -5.15
CA PHE A 123 -3.12 15.02 -4.28
C PHE A 123 -1.66 14.93 -4.74
N ASN A 124 -1.10 16.06 -5.18
CA ASN A 124 0.29 16.13 -5.66
C ASN A 124 1.30 15.65 -4.61
N ASP A 125 1.03 15.94 -3.33
CA ASP A 125 1.91 15.60 -2.21
C ASP A 125 1.70 14.17 -1.67
N PHE A 126 0.79 13.40 -2.25
CA PHE A 126 0.62 12.01 -1.87
C PHE A 126 1.66 11.14 -2.58
N LYS A 127 2.79 10.92 -1.90
CA LYS A 127 3.87 10.05 -2.36
C LYS A 127 4.09 8.94 -1.35
N ILE A 128 3.56 7.75 -1.66
CA ILE A 128 3.72 6.57 -0.83
C ILE A 128 4.52 5.49 -1.57
N ASN A 129 5.23 4.70 -0.77
CA ASN A 129 5.87 3.49 -1.23
C ASN A 129 5.02 2.29 -0.85
N VAL A 130 4.59 1.49 -1.83
CA VAL A 130 3.89 0.24 -1.58
C VAL A 130 4.94 -0.85 -1.47
N GLN A 131 5.31 -1.18 -0.23
CA GLN A 131 6.29 -2.23 0.04
C GLN A 131 5.64 -3.62 -0.11
N CYS A 132 6.40 -4.57 -0.65
CA CYS A 132 6.00 -5.96 -0.74
C CYS A 132 6.35 -6.67 0.57
N LEU A 133 5.38 -7.34 1.18
CA LEU A 133 5.53 -8.07 2.46
C LEU A 133 5.29 -9.59 2.30
N ASP A 134 4.77 -10.02 1.15
CA ASP A 134 4.44 -11.42 0.84
C ASP A 134 5.28 -11.96 -0.35
N PRO A 135 5.50 -13.28 -0.44
CA PRO A 135 6.30 -13.87 -1.51
C PRO A 135 5.70 -13.71 -2.91
N ASP A 136 4.38 -13.53 -3.04
CA ASP A 136 3.71 -13.45 -4.35
C ASP A 136 4.00 -12.11 -5.05
N CYS A 137 4.28 -11.04 -4.28
CA CYS A 137 4.69 -9.76 -4.85
C CYS A 137 6.21 -9.60 -5.01
N ALA A 138 7.02 -10.54 -4.54
CA ALA A 138 8.48 -10.39 -4.50
C ALA A 138 9.10 -10.49 -5.91
N GLU A 139 9.98 -9.54 -6.28
CA GLU A 139 10.73 -9.60 -7.54
C GLU A 139 11.68 -10.80 -7.60
N THR A 140 12.19 -11.22 -6.44
CA THR A 140 13.14 -12.32 -6.29
C THR A 140 12.79 -13.13 -5.04
N PRO A 141 13.01 -14.46 -5.06
CA PRO A 141 12.89 -15.25 -3.85
C PRO A 141 13.91 -14.81 -2.79
N THR A 142 13.64 -15.12 -1.53
CA THR A 142 14.59 -14.93 -0.43
C THR A 142 15.88 -15.72 -0.73
N SER A 143 17.04 -15.06 -0.61
CA SER A 143 18.35 -15.67 -0.90
C SER A 143 18.71 -16.78 0.09
N GLN A 144 19.55 -17.72 -0.35
CA GLN A 144 20.02 -18.81 0.50
C GLN A 144 20.77 -18.31 1.74
N GLU A 145 21.53 -17.22 1.61
CA GLU A 145 22.19 -16.59 2.77
C GLU A 145 21.19 -16.08 3.81
N ILE A 146 20.08 -15.45 3.39
CA ILE A 146 19.03 -15.00 4.31
C ILE A 146 18.26 -16.19 4.90
N LEU A 147 17.98 -17.22 4.10
CA LEU A 147 17.35 -18.45 4.59
C LEU A 147 18.20 -19.15 5.66
N GLY A 148 19.52 -19.18 5.50
CA GLY A 148 20.43 -19.71 6.52
C GLY A 148 20.40 -18.90 7.82
N ILE A 149 20.29 -17.57 7.75
CA ILE A 149 20.11 -16.73 8.95
C ILE A 149 18.77 -17.01 9.63
N ILE A 150 17.69 -17.18 8.85
CA ILE A 150 16.37 -17.54 9.37
C ILE A 150 16.42 -18.90 10.09
N GLU A 151 17.15 -19.88 9.53
CA GLU A 151 17.34 -21.19 10.16
C GLU A 151 18.11 -21.10 11.48
N GLU A 152 19.19 -20.31 11.52
CA GLU A 152 19.95 -20.03 12.74
C GLU A 152 19.05 -19.43 13.84
N ILE A 153 18.19 -18.47 13.48
CA ILE A 153 17.22 -17.89 14.42
C ILE A 153 16.23 -18.96 14.90
N ASN A 154 15.65 -19.74 13.98
CA ASN A 154 14.61 -20.72 14.32
C ASN A 154 15.11 -21.86 15.20
N THR A 155 16.35 -22.31 15.01
CA THR A 155 16.96 -23.41 15.77
C THR A 155 17.56 -22.98 17.11
N SER A 156 17.73 -21.67 17.34
CA SER A 156 18.24 -21.13 18.60
C SER A 156 17.31 -21.30 19.80
N THR A 157 17.78 -20.94 21.00
CA THR A 157 16.97 -20.95 22.24
C THR A 157 16.18 -19.65 22.48
N VAL A 158 16.20 -18.69 21.53
CA VAL A 158 15.44 -17.44 21.62
C VAL A 158 13.93 -17.71 21.76
N ALA A 159 13.22 -16.90 22.56
CA ALA A 159 11.79 -17.06 22.73
C ALA A 159 11.00 -16.89 21.40
N ALA A 160 9.93 -17.67 21.23
CA ALA A 160 9.23 -17.83 19.95
C ALA A 160 8.63 -16.54 19.37
N ASN A 161 8.16 -15.64 20.24
CA ASN A 161 7.64 -14.33 19.85
C ASN A 161 8.72 -13.46 19.20
N PHE A 162 9.94 -13.46 19.75
CA PHE A 162 11.07 -12.75 19.15
C PHE A 162 11.47 -13.40 17.83
N LYS A 163 11.64 -14.73 17.79
CA LYS A 163 11.95 -15.45 16.53
C LYS A 163 11.00 -15.06 15.41
N THR A 164 9.69 -15.08 15.68
CA THR A 164 8.66 -14.77 14.68
C THR A 164 8.83 -13.37 14.11
N SER A 165 9.06 -12.36 14.97
CA SER A 165 9.25 -10.98 14.53
C SER A 165 10.49 -10.82 13.64
N TYR A 166 11.66 -11.28 14.10
CA TYR A 166 12.92 -11.11 13.36
C TYR A 166 12.96 -11.92 12.06
N VAL A 167 12.35 -13.12 12.04
CA VAL A 167 12.21 -13.92 10.81
C VAL A 167 11.29 -13.21 9.81
N GLN A 168 10.19 -12.62 10.28
CA GLN A 168 9.29 -11.86 9.42
C GLN A 168 9.97 -10.63 8.84
N ASP A 169 10.76 -9.91 9.64
CA ASP A 169 11.56 -8.78 9.18
C ASP A 169 12.54 -9.19 8.08
N LEU A 170 13.33 -10.26 8.29
CA LEU A 170 14.27 -10.77 7.29
C LEU A 170 13.59 -11.15 5.97
N LYS A 171 12.43 -11.83 6.03
CA LYS A 171 11.65 -12.18 4.84
C LYS A 171 11.16 -10.92 4.12
N THR A 172 10.53 -10.02 4.87
CA THR A 172 9.99 -8.76 4.35
C THR A 172 11.08 -7.92 3.67
N PHE A 173 12.26 -7.79 4.29
CA PHE A 173 13.36 -7.03 3.71
C PHE A 173 13.91 -7.70 2.45
N SER A 174 13.85 -9.03 2.36
CA SER A 174 14.23 -9.74 1.14
C SER A 174 13.33 -9.41 -0.04
N TYR A 175 12.05 -9.12 0.22
CA TYR A 175 11.03 -8.79 -0.79
C TYR A 175 11.04 -7.33 -1.24
N ILE A 176 11.77 -6.44 -0.56
CA ILE A 176 11.92 -5.03 -0.99
C ILE A 176 12.54 -4.99 -2.40
N ASN A 177 11.98 -4.19 -3.31
CA ASN A 177 12.46 -4.13 -4.69
C ASN A 177 13.89 -3.57 -4.79
N ASN A 178 14.61 -3.96 -5.84
CA ASN A 178 16.00 -3.52 -6.04
C ASN A 178 16.13 -2.01 -6.33
N SER A 179 15.08 -1.39 -6.85
CA SER A 179 15.00 0.08 -6.98
C SER A 179 15.04 0.80 -5.62
N GLN A 180 14.89 0.06 -4.52
CA GLN A 180 14.91 0.55 -3.14
C GLN A 180 16.04 -0.08 -2.32
N ALA A 181 17.15 -0.42 -2.99
CA ALA A 181 18.32 -1.05 -2.37
C ALA A 181 18.83 -0.29 -1.14
N GLU A 182 18.78 1.05 -1.12
CA GLU A 182 19.20 1.83 0.06
C GLU A 182 18.30 1.54 1.28
N VAL A 183 16.98 1.43 1.10
CA VAL A 183 16.04 1.09 2.18
C VAL A 183 16.28 -0.33 2.65
N LYS A 184 16.42 -1.28 1.71
CA LYS A 184 16.73 -2.69 2.00
C LYS A 184 18.00 -2.81 2.86
N VAL A 185 19.09 -2.15 2.45
CA VAL A 185 20.37 -2.18 3.18
C VAL A 185 20.24 -1.59 4.58
N LYS A 186 19.58 -0.43 4.73
CA LYS A 186 19.35 0.17 6.05
C LYS A 186 18.58 -0.77 6.97
N ASN A 187 17.50 -1.36 6.48
CA ASN A 187 16.67 -2.27 7.28
C ASN A 187 17.48 -3.49 7.77
N TYR A 188 18.27 -4.12 6.90
CA TYR A 188 19.16 -5.22 7.32
C TYR A 188 20.19 -4.79 8.37
N LEU A 189 20.85 -3.64 8.19
CA LEU A 189 21.85 -3.16 9.15
C LEU A 189 21.22 -2.78 10.50
N THR A 190 20.05 -2.14 10.49
CA THR A 190 19.28 -1.83 11.71
C THR A 190 18.86 -3.11 12.45
N LEU A 191 18.41 -4.12 11.71
CA LEU A 191 18.04 -5.40 12.30
C LEU A 191 19.24 -6.09 12.95
N ALA A 192 20.39 -6.09 12.26
CA ALA A 192 21.64 -6.63 12.80
C ALA A 192 22.02 -5.92 14.11
N ASP A 193 22.05 -4.59 14.11
CA ASP A 193 22.39 -3.79 15.29
C ASP A 193 21.43 -4.07 16.46
N SER A 194 20.13 -4.24 16.16
CA SER A 194 19.11 -4.59 17.14
C SER A 194 19.31 -6.00 17.71
N ILE A 195 19.62 -7.00 16.88
CA ILE A 195 19.93 -8.37 17.31
C ILE A 195 21.18 -8.40 18.20
N LYS A 196 22.22 -7.63 17.84
CA LYS A 196 23.49 -7.57 18.58
C LYS A 196 23.30 -7.21 20.06
N VAL A 197 22.38 -6.30 20.36
CA VAL A 197 22.13 -5.78 21.71
C VAL A 197 20.89 -6.38 22.38
N ASN A 198 20.12 -7.21 21.67
CA ASN A 198 18.90 -7.81 22.22
C ASN A 198 19.22 -8.88 23.27
N GLU A 199 18.66 -8.73 24.46
CA GLU A 199 18.94 -9.61 25.60
C GLU A 199 18.61 -11.09 25.34
N GLU A 200 17.56 -11.39 24.59
CA GLU A 200 17.15 -12.77 24.30
C GLU A 200 18.15 -13.46 23.36
N PHE A 201 18.64 -12.73 22.35
CA PHE A 201 19.70 -13.21 21.47
C PHE A 201 21.05 -13.32 22.20
N ILE A 202 21.33 -12.41 23.15
CA ILE A 202 22.53 -12.50 23.99
C ILE A 202 22.47 -13.75 24.89
N LYS A 203 21.32 -14.01 25.55
CA LYS A 203 21.11 -15.22 26.38
C LYS A 203 21.24 -16.50 25.57
N ALA A 204 20.78 -16.49 24.31
CA ALA A 204 20.91 -17.62 23.40
C ALA A 204 22.33 -17.81 22.85
N GLY A 205 23.22 -16.82 23.03
CA GLY A 205 24.62 -16.89 22.60
C GLY A 205 24.85 -16.78 21.10
N ASN A 206 23.83 -16.39 20.33
CA ASN A 206 23.88 -16.30 18.86
C ASN A 206 23.77 -14.86 18.31
N ASN A 207 23.62 -13.85 19.19
CA ASN A 207 23.50 -12.45 18.79
C ASN A 207 24.63 -11.99 17.85
N LEU A 208 25.89 -12.29 18.16
CA LEU A 208 27.04 -11.89 17.34
C LEU A 208 27.12 -12.67 16.04
N ILE A 209 26.78 -13.96 16.06
CA ILE A 209 26.76 -14.83 14.87
C ILE A 209 25.77 -14.27 13.85
N ILE A 210 24.52 -14.03 14.27
CA ILE A 210 23.47 -13.51 13.38
C ILE A 210 23.79 -12.09 12.91
N TYR A 211 24.26 -11.23 13.82
CA TYR A 211 24.71 -9.87 13.48
C TYR A 211 25.77 -9.90 12.35
N ASP A 212 26.80 -10.74 12.49
CA ASP A 212 27.87 -10.83 11.51
C ASP A 212 27.38 -11.42 10.18
N GLN A 213 26.54 -12.46 10.21
CA GLN A 213 25.98 -13.07 9.00
C GLN A 213 25.16 -12.05 8.18
N ILE A 214 24.30 -11.25 8.83
CA ILE A 214 23.53 -10.21 8.14
C ILE A 214 24.46 -9.18 7.51
N ARG A 215 25.48 -8.73 8.23
CA ARG A 215 26.43 -7.71 7.73
C ARG A 215 27.28 -8.24 6.59
N GLN A 216 27.73 -9.50 6.66
CA GLN A 216 28.44 -10.17 5.58
C GLN A 216 27.58 -10.28 4.32
N TYR A 217 26.30 -10.65 4.48
CA TYR A 217 25.35 -10.67 3.36
C TYR A 217 25.23 -9.29 2.70
N VAL A 218 25.05 -8.22 3.48
CA VAL A 218 24.96 -6.84 2.97
C VAL A 218 26.27 -6.41 2.31
N GLN A 219 27.42 -6.69 2.93
CA GLN A 219 28.74 -6.34 2.39
C GLN A 219 29.02 -7.02 1.05
N LYS A 220 28.64 -8.29 0.92
CA LYS A 220 28.83 -9.09 -0.31
C LYS A 220 27.93 -8.60 -1.45
N ASN A 221 26.65 -8.33 -1.17
CA ASN A 221 25.65 -8.05 -2.21
C ASN A 221 25.48 -6.56 -2.52
N TYR A 222 25.82 -5.68 -1.57
CA TYR A 222 25.65 -4.23 -1.68
C TYR A 222 26.91 -3.48 -1.17
N PRO A 223 28.11 -3.75 -1.70
CA PRO A 223 29.37 -3.28 -1.11
C PRO A 223 29.46 -1.76 -0.98
N GLU A 224 28.98 -1.00 -1.95
CA GLU A 224 29.03 0.47 -1.91
C GLU A 224 28.04 1.05 -0.90
N LEU A 225 26.83 0.48 -0.80
CA LEU A 225 25.86 0.88 0.22
C LEU A 225 26.32 0.46 1.62
N TYR A 226 26.96 -0.71 1.74
CA TYR A 226 27.55 -1.14 2.99
C TYR A 226 28.63 -0.15 3.45
N LYS A 227 29.59 0.24 2.60
CA LYS A 227 30.60 1.25 2.95
C LYS A 227 29.97 2.56 3.44
N LYS A 228 28.89 3.01 2.80
CA LYS A 228 28.16 4.22 3.18
C LYS A 228 27.54 4.10 4.58
N TRP A 229 26.97 2.94 4.92
CA TRP A 229 26.14 2.79 6.12
C TRP A 229 26.78 1.99 7.27
N ALA A 230 27.89 1.27 7.04
CA ALA A 230 28.46 0.31 7.98
C ALA A 230 28.87 0.89 9.34
N ASN A 231 29.24 2.18 9.37
CA ASN A 231 29.63 2.88 10.60
C ASN A 231 28.48 3.64 11.27
N HIS A 232 27.28 3.60 10.70
CA HIS A 232 26.10 4.16 11.33
C HIS A 232 25.57 3.14 12.33
N VAL A 233 25.45 3.59 13.58
CA VAL A 233 24.80 2.81 14.63
C VAL A 233 23.31 3.13 14.56
N PHE A 234 22.50 2.15 14.17
CA PHE A 234 21.05 2.29 14.07
C PHE A 234 20.40 1.77 15.35
N ILE A 235 20.66 2.42 16.50
CA ILE A 235 19.91 2.14 17.72
C ILE A 235 18.55 2.82 17.56
N GLY A 236 17.53 2.05 17.23
CA GLY A 236 16.15 2.51 17.26
C GLY A 236 15.78 2.86 18.70
N ASN A 237 15.27 4.06 18.92
CA ASN A 237 14.48 4.35 20.12
C ASN A 237 13.23 3.46 20.06
N THR A 238 13.28 2.29 20.67
CA THR A 238 12.07 1.55 21.05
C THR A 238 11.43 2.33 22.20
N GLN A 239 10.48 3.21 21.86
CA GLN A 239 9.40 3.61 22.76
C GLN A 239 8.15 2.81 22.40
#